data_AF-A0A4Z2GHI2-F1
#
_entry.id   AF-A0A4Z2GHI2-F1
#
_cell.length_a   1.000
_cell.length_b   1.000
_cell.length_c   1.000
_cell.angle_alpha   90.00
_cell.angle_beta   90.00
_cell.angle_gamma   90.00
#
_symmetry.space_group_name_H-M   'P 1'
#
loop_
_entity.id
_entity.type
_entity.pdbx_description
1 polymer ?
#
loop_
_entity_poly.entity_id
_entity_poly.type
_entity_poly.pdbx_seq_one_letter_code
_entity_poly.pdbx_strand_id
1 'polypeptide(L)'
;MVFSRVARVCKNDMGGRFLLEDTWTTFMKARLNCSRSGEIPFHYNELQSTFYLPEQDLIYGIFTTNVNSISASAVCAFNLSSITEAFNGPFRYQENPRTAWLSTPNPIPNFQCGTLEEGGPGGNLTERSLQDAQRLFLMNDVVQPITVNPLLTQDNLRFSKLVVDIVQGRDTLFHVMYIATEYGTILKALSTTNKSLQGCYLEELRLLPQGQIGPIRSLQILHNDRSLIVGLDDRVVKIPLARCSSYPSESRCLEARDPYCGWDQRQRRCTTIEESANMNQWTQNITECPVRPVSPVCCDDIIEFRSSSSWIDMRLLSIITQNNYILAI
;
A
#
# COMPACT_ATOMS: atom_id res chain seq x y z
N MET A 1 -1.00 13.13 19.04
CA MET A 1 -1.68 12.13 18.21
C MET A 1 -1.06 12.17 16.83
N VAL A 2 -0.64 11.02 16.30
CA VAL A 2 -0.01 10.91 14.97
C VAL A 2 -1.10 10.68 13.93
N PHE A 3 -0.94 11.24 12.71
CA PHE A 3 -1.84 10.99 11.59
C PHE A 3 -1.03 10.82 10.31
N SER A 4 -1.33 9.76 9.56
CA SER A 4 -0.85 9.55 8.20
C SER A 4 -1.48 10.53 7.21
N ARG A 5 -0.70 10.96 6.23
CA ARG A 5 -1.11 11.95 5.25
C ARG A 5 -0.58 11.60 3.87
N VAL A 6 -1.30 12.06 2.85
CA VAL A 6 -0.78 12.24 1.49
C VAL A 6 -0.58 13.72 1.27
N ALA A 7 0.55 14.09 0.68
CA ALA A 7 0.87 15.44 0.28
C ALA A 7 0.99 15.53 -1.24
N ARG A 8 0.74 16.71 -1.78
CA ARG A 8 0.80 17.01 -3.21
C ARG A 8 1.58 18.30 -3.43
N VAL A 9 2.40 18.30 -4.48
CA VAL A 9 3.15 19.46 -4.98
C VAL A 9 3.07 19.46 -6.52
N CYS A 10 3.07 20.64 -7.14
CA CYS A 10 3.18 20.78 -8.59
C CYS A 10 4.61 20.55 -9.09
N LYS A 11 4.77 19.82 -10.20
CA LYS A 11 6.09 19.55 -10.79
C LYS A 11 6.82 20.81 -11.26
N ASN A 12 6.07 21.82 -11.67
CA ASN A 12 6.55 23.12 -12.13
C ASN A 12 6.52 24.20 -11.03
N ASP A 13 6.42 23.82 -9.75
CA ASP A 13 6.52 24.77 -8.65
C ASP A 13 7.94 25.32 -8.59
N MET A 14 8.08 26.61 -8.89
CA MET A 14 9.35 27.34 -8.92
C MET A 14 9.61 28.09 -7.61
N GLY A 15 8.74 27.95 -6.61
CA GLY A 15 8.78 28.75 -5.39
C GLY A 15 8.18 30.15 -5.55
N GLY A 16 8.11 30.86 -4.43
CA GLY A 16 7.61 32.24 -4.37
C GLY A 16 8.68 33.27 -4.72
N ARG A 17 8.31 34.55 -4.72
CA ARG A 17 9.23 35.69 -4.97
C ARG A 17 9.65 36.39 -3.68
N PHE A 18 8.75 37.16 -3.09
CA PHE A 18 9.00 37.93 -1.86
C PHE A 18 8.63 37.14 -0.59
N LEU A 19 7.70 36.20 -0.73
CA LEU A 19 7.19 35.31 0.30
C LEU A 19 7.31 33.89 -0.24
N LEU A 20 7.77 32.94 0.58
CA LEU A 20 8.07 31.56 0.16
C LEU A 20 9.15 31.45 -0.94
N GLU A 21 10.15 32.35 -0.94
CA GLU A 21 11.36 32.17 -1.76
C GLU A 21 12.00 30.82 -1.42
N ASP A 22 12.40 30.07 -2.45
CA ASP A 22 12.93 28.69 -2.35
C ASP A 22 12.03 27.69 -1.59
N THR A 23 10.74 27.99 -1.43
CA THR A 23 9.79 27.15 -0.69
C THR A 23 8.58 26.81 -1.57
N TRP A 24 8.04 25.60 -1.41
CA TRP A 24 6.86 25.15 -2.16
C TRP A 24 5.67 26.09 -1.99
N THR A 25 5.12 26.56 -3.11
CA THR A 25 3.91 27.41 -3.16
C THR A 25 2.63 26.59 -3.38
N THR A 26 2.78 25.33 -3.78
CA THR A 26 1.68 24.43 -4.16
C THR A 26 1.49 23.25 -3.20
N PHE A 27 2.21 23.25 -2.07
CA PHE A 27 2.18 22.18 -1.09
C PHE A 27 0.83 22.12 -0.37
N MET A 28 0.17 20.97 -0.46
CA MET A 28 -1.05 20.65 0.27
C MET A 28 -0.97 19.24 0.83
N LYS A 29 -1.63 18.97 1.96
CA LYS A 29 -1.73 17.63 2.54
C LYS A 29 -3.12 17.30 3.05
N ALA A 30 -3.54 16.06 2.83
CA ALA A 30 -4.80 15.50 3.30
C ALA A 30 -4.55 14.31 4.23
N ARG A 31 -5.44 14.09 5.21
CA ARG A 31 -5.38 12.92 6.10
C ARG A 31 -5.83 11.67 5.33
N LEU A 32 -5.13 10.54 5.54
CA LEU A 32 -5.57 9.23 5.09
C LEU A 32 -6.42 8.57 6.19
N ASN A 33 -7.60 8.04 5.84
CA ASN A 33 -8.41 7.26 6.77
C ASN A 33 -8.17 5.76 6.59
N CYS A 34 -7.81 5.07 7.66
CA CYS A 34 -7.88 3.61 7.71
C CYS A 34 -8.47 3.23 9.07
N SER A 35 -9.72 2.79 9.07
CA SER A 35 -10.48 2.53 10.29
C SER A 35 -11.38 1.32 10.16
N ARG A 36 -11.59 0.60 11.26
CA ARG A 36 -12.62 -0.44 11.36
C ARG A 36 -13.92 0.18 11.89
N SER A 37 -15.02 -0.08 11.20
CA SER A 37 -16.37 0.36 11.60
C SER A 37 -16.78 -0.27 12.94
N GLY A 38 -17.48 0.50 13.77
CA GLY A 38 -18.06 0.10 15.05
C GLY A 38 -18.87 1.26 15.64
N GLU A 39 -19.48 1.10 16.81
CA GLU A 39 -20.15 2.20 17.53
C GLU A 39 -19.22 3.40 17.71
N ILE A 40 -17.96 3.11 18.03
CA ILE A 40 -16.85 4.04 17.98
C ILE A 40 -15.84 3.47 16.97
N PRO A 41 -15.56 4.18 15.87
CA PRO A 41 -14.59 3.72 14.87
C PRO A 41 -13.19 3.54 15.47
N PHE A 42 -12.55 2.41 15.16
CA PHE A 42 -11.18 2.12 15.57
C PHE A 42 -10.20 2.52 14.47
N HIS A 43 -9.32 3.49 14.73
CA HIS A 43 -8.41 4.05 13.74
C HIS A 43 -6.98 3.48 13.82
N TYR A 44 -6.43 3.13 12.66
CA TYR A 44 -5.03 2.80 12.47
C TYR A 44 -4.34 4.05 11.89
N ASN A 45 -3.61 4.78 12.72
CA ASN A 45 -3.16 6.14 12.38
C ASN A 45 -1.69 6.24 11.94
N GLU A 46 -0.90 5.17 12.09
CA GLU A 46 0.54 5.19 11.78
C GLU A 46 0.82 4.37 10.51
N LEU A 47 1.07 5.05 9.39
CA LEU A 47 1.41 4.42 8.12
C LEU A 47 2.86 3.89 8.15
N GLN A 48 3.05 2.63 7.76
CA GLN A 48 4.36 1.95 7.80
C GLN A 48 4.96 1.69 6.41
N SER A 49 4.11 1.40 5.42
CA SER A 49 4.53 1.08 4.05
C SER A 49 3.41 1.41 3.09
N THR A 50 3.76 1.79 1.87
CA THR A 50 2.84 1.97 0.76
C THR A 50 3.28 1.15 -0.46
N PHE A 51 2.33 0.83 -1.32
CA PHE A 51 2.57 0.21 -2.63
C PHE A 51 1.62 0.81 -3.66
N TYR A 52 2.16 1.39 -4.72
CA TYR A 52 1.37 1.93 -5.83
C TYR A 52 1.22 0.89 -6.93
N LEU A 53 -0.01 0.61 -7.31
CA LEU A 53 -0.39 -0.28 -8.39
C LEU A 53 -0.87 0.57 -9.58
N PRO A 54 0.01 0.88 -10.54
CA PRO A 54 -0.29 1.82 -11.62
C PRO A 54 -1.39 1.33 -12.57
N GLU A 55 -1.54 0.02 -12.75
CA GLU A 55 -2.52 -0.58 -13.66
C GLU A 55 -3.97 -0.25 -13.28
N GLN A 56 -4.20 0.14 -12.02
CA GLN A 56 -5.53 0.41 -11.46
C GLN A 56 -5.61 1.74 -10.71
N ASP A 57 -4.55 2.56 -10.74
CA ASP A 57 -4.45 3.80 -9.95
C ASP A 57 -4.78 3.62 -8.46
N LEU A 58 -4.29 2.50 -7.89
CA LEU A 58 -4.51 2.14 -6.49
C LEU A 58 -3.26 2.32 -5.66
N ILE A 59 -3.42 2.87 -4.46
CA ILE A 59 -2.36 2.95 -3.46
C ILE A 59 -2.77 2.11 -2.27
N TYR A 60 -2.01 1.05 -2.03
CA TYR A 60 -2.13 0.26 -0.82
C TYR A 60 -1.28 0.87 0.28
N GLY A 61 -1.76 0.82 1.51
CA GLY A 61 -1.03 1.27 2.69
C GLY A 61 -1.21 0.33 3.88
N ILE A 62 -0.11 0.03 4.56
CA ILE A 62 -0.10 -0.61 5.88
C ILE A 62 -0.23 0.48 6.94
N PHE A 63 -1.23 0.36 7.80
CA PHE A 63 -1.41 1.21 8.96
C PHE A 63 -1.34 0.40 10.23
N THR A 64 -0.77 0.97 11.27
CA THR A 64 -0.67 0.35 12.59
C THR A 64 -1.24 1.27 13.67
N THR A 65 -1.55 0.67 14.81
CA THR A 65 -1.78 1.40 16.06
C THR A 65 -0.49 2.00 16.60
N ASN A 66 -0.61 2.94 17.53
CA ASN A 66 0.53 3.56 18.19
C ASN A 66 1.40 2.52 18.91
N VAL A 67 2.72 2.73 18.90
CA VAL A 67 3.70 1.84 19.54
C VAL A 67 3.45 1.57 21.03
N ASN A 68 2.84 2.52 21.75
CA ASN A 68 2.50 2.38 23.17
C ASN A 68 1.10 1.78 23.42
N SER A 69 0.38 1.40 22.35
CA SER A 69 -0.95 0.78 22.42
C SER A 69 -0.86 -0.71 22.06
N ILE A 70 -1.97 -1.43 22.20
CA ILE A 70 -2.10 -2.81 21.71
C ILE A 70 -1.72 -2.82 20.23
N SER A 71 -0.74 -3.64 19.87
CA SER A 71 -0.28 -3.77 18.49
C SER A 71 -1.40 -4.31 17.62
N ALA A 72 -1.81 -3.56 16.61
CA ALA A 72 -2.71 -4.03 15.58
C ALA A 72 -2.35 -3.36 14.26
N SER A 73 -2.56 -4.09 13.16
CA SER A 73 -2.26 -3.64 11.81
C SER A 73 -3.46 -3.77 10.90
N ALA A 74 -3.51 -2.93 9.88
CA ALA A 74 -4.52 -2.95 8.85
C ALA A 74 -3.92 -2.63 7.48
N VAL A 75 -4.51 -3.20 6.43
CA VAL A 75 -4.21 -2.81 5.04
C VAL A 75 -5.44 -2.13 4.45
N CYS A 76 -5.26 -0.89 4.00
CA CYS A 76 -6.26 -0.13 3.28
C CYS A 76 -5.75 0.18 1.86
N ALA A 77 -6.67 0.26 0.90
CA ALA A 77 -6.39 0.73 -0.45
C ALA A 77 -7.13 2.02 -0.74
N PHE A 78 -6.50 2.93 -1.47
CA PHE A 78 -7.03 4.24 -1.81
C PHE A 78 -7.00 4.41 -3.33
N ASN A 79 -8.12 4.85 -3.88
CA ASN A 79 -8.17 5.31 -5.26
C ASN A 79 -7.49 6.67 -5.37
N LEU A 80 -6.82 6.87 -6.48
CA LEU A 80 -6.22 8.16 -6.78
C LEU A 80 -7.25 9.26 -7.06
N SER A 81 -8.44 8.88 -7.52
CA SER A 81 -9.60 9.76 -7.63
C SER A 81 -10.03 10.29 -6.26
N SER A 82 -10.09 9.44 -5.23
CA SER A 82 -10.44 9.85 -3.86
C SER A 82 -9.40 10.80 -3.24
N ILE A 83 -8.12 10.63 -3.59
CA ILE A 83 -7.05 11.58 -3.22
C ILE A 83 -7.29 12.92 -3.90
N THR A 84 -7.58 12.90 -5.20
CA THR A 84 -7.85 14.11 -5.99
C THR A 84 -9.07 14.86 -5.48
N GLU A 85 -10.15 14.14 -5.13
CA GLU A 85 -11.36 14.70 -4.54
C GLU A 85 -11.07 15.43 -3.22
N ALA A 86 -10.31 14.81 -2.31
CA ALA A 86 -9.93 15.44 -1.05
C ALA A 86 -9.10 16.72 -1.25
N PHE A 87 -8.25 16.77 -2.27
CA PHE A 87 -7.48 17.96 -2.63
C PHE A 87 -8.29 19.05 -3.35
N ASN A 88 -9.46 18.72 -3.90
CA ASN A 88 -10.39 19.68 -4.47
C ASN A 88 -11.40 20.22 -3.43
N GLY A 89 -11.47 19.58 -2.26
CA GLY A 89 -12.31 19.97 -1.13
C GLY A 89 -11.86 21.24 -0.39
N PRO A 90 -12.56 21.61 0.70
CA PRO A 90 -12.22 22.76 1.52
C PRO A 90 -10.94 22.54 2.34
N PHE A 91 -10.33 23.65 2.76
CA PHE A 91 -9.19 23.65 3.66
C PHE A 91 -9.63 23.65 5.13
N ARG A 92 -8.72 23.19 5.99
CA ARG A 92 -8.77 23.39 7.43
C ARG A 92 -7.97 24.63 7.79
N TYR A 93 -8.63 25.59 8.41
CA TYR A 93 -8.05 26.85 8.83
C TYR A 93 -8.22 27.07 10.33
N GLN A 94 -7.25 27.75 10.92
CA GLN A 94 -7.27 28.16 12.31
C GLN A 94 -6.88 29.65 12.37
N GLU A 95 -7.77 30.50 12.87
CA GLU A 95 -7.53 31.95 12.93
C GLU A 95 -6.43 32.30 13.93
N ASN A 96 -6.42 31.62 15.09
CA ASN A 96 -5.35 31.72 16.07
C ASN A 96 -5.11 30.37 16.77
N PRO A 97 -3.94 30.14 17.39
CA PRO A 97 -3.60 28.84 17.98
C PRO A 97 -4.56 28.34 19.07
N ARG A 98 -5.45 29.21 19.59
CA ARG A 98 -6.41 28.87 20.65
C ARG A 98 -7.80 28.51 20.11
N THR A 99 -8.11 28.80 18.85
CA THR A 99 -9.42 28.48 18.25
C THR A 99 -9.47 27.05 17.71
N ALA A 100 -10.66 26.48 17.57
CA ALA A 100 -10.82 25.20 16.88
C ALA A 100 -10.47 25.33 15.39
N TRP A 101 -10.13 24.21 14.77
CA TRP A 101 -9.98 24.11 13.32
C TRP A 101 -11.35 24.19 12.66
N LEU A 102 -11.51 25.09 11.69
CA LEU A 102 -12.74 25.29 10.94
C LEU A 102 -12.53 24.94 9.46
N SER A 103 -13.62 24.53 8.82
CA SER A 103 -13.63 24.34 7.37
C SER A 103 -13.72 25.70 6.68
N THR A 104 -12.85 25.93 5.70
CA THR A 104 -12.82 27.15 4.89
C THR A 104 -12.89 26.76 3.41
N PRO A 105 -13.78 27.38 2.61
CA PRO A 105 -13.88 27.09 1.19
C PRO A 105 -12.53 27.22 0.49
N ASN A 106 -12.30 26.37 -0.51
CA ASN A 106 -11.11 26.46 -1.34
C ASN A 106 -11.16 27.77 -2.16
N PRO A 107 -10.25 28.74 -1.94
CA PRO A 107 -10.26 30.03 -2.65
C PRO A 107 -9.89 29.87 -4.13
N ILE A 108 -9.28 28.74 -4.51
CA ILE A 108 -8.92 28.39 -5.87
C ILE A 108 -9.53 27.02 -6.18
N PRO A 109 -10.86 26.95 -6.40
CA PRO A 109 -11.49 25.72 -6.82
C PRO A 109 -10.83 25.33 -8.15
N ASN A 110 -10.15 24.19 -8.17
CA ASN A 110 -9.31 23.71 -9.28
C ASN A 110 -7.91 24.35 -9.39
N PHE A 111 -7.15 24.48 -8.30
CA PHE A 111 -5.70 24.70 -8.41
C PHE A 111 -5.07 23.55 -9.22
N GLN A 112 -5.04 23.71 -10.54
CA GLN A 112 -4.41 22.83 -11.50
C GLN A 112 -3.04 23.41 -11.78
N CYS A 113 -1.99 22.59 -11.76
CA CYS A 113 -0.60 23.01 -12.01
C CYS A 113 -0.34 23.64 -13.41
N GLY A 114 -1.38 24.03 -14.15
CA GLY A 114 -1.31 24.69 -15.47
C GLY A 114 -1.99 26.07 -15.55
N THR A 115 -2.56 26.62 -14.47
CA THR A 115 -3.08 28.02 -14.48
C THR A 115 -2.02 29.07 -14.18
N LEU A 116 -0.79 28.66 -13.91
CA LEU A 116 0.39 29.53 -13.99
C LEU A 116 0.75 29.66 -15.47
N GLU A 117 0.13 30.61 -16.18
CA GLU A 117 0.55 30.96 -17.55
C GLU A 117 2.07 31.22 -17.58
N GLU A 118 2.70 30.91 -18.72
CA GLU A 118 4.14 30.94 -19.02
C GLU A 118 4.79 32.33 -18.85
N GLY A 119 4.80 32.87 -17.64
CA GLY A 119 5.29 34.20 -17.30
C GLY A 119 6.54 34.18 -16.43
N GLY A 120 7.58 33.43 -16.80
CA GLY A 120 8.87 33.43 -16.09
C GLY A 120 8.81 33.05 -14.59
N PRO A 121 9.89 33.26 -13.81
CA PRO A 121 9.95 32.84 -12.42
C PRO A 121 8.96 33.65 -11.58
N GLY A 122 7.86 33.04 -11.12
CA GLY A 122 6.88 33.65 -10.21
C GLY A 122 6.00 34.78 -10.77
N GLY A 123 5.88 34.93 -12.09
CA GLY A 123 5.20 36.06 -12.76
C GLY A 123 3.77 36.34 -12.33
N ASN A 124 3.00 35.28 -12.06
CA ASN A 124 1.54 35.36 -11.92
C ASN A 124 1.01 34.99 -10.53
N LEU A 125 1.88 34.78 -9.52
CA LEU A 125 1.46 34.55 -8.14
C LEU A 125 1.26 35.89 -7.41
N THR A 126 0.00 36.22 -7.09
CA THR A 126 -0.30 37.41 -6.28
C THR A 126 0.18 37.23 -4.84
N GLU A 127 0.44 38.32 -4.13
CA GLU A 127 0.79 38.28 -2.70
C GLU A 127 -0.27 37.52 -1.88
N ARG A 128 -1.54 37.69 -2.23
CA ARG A 128 -2.66 36.94 -1.62
C ARG A 128 -2.53 35.44 -1.83
N SER A 129 -2.17 34.99 -3.02
CA SER A 129 -1.95 33.56 -3.33
C SER A 129 -0.81 32.96 -2.50
N LEU A 130 0.27 33.72 -2.28
CA LEU A 130 1.39 33.27 -1.44
C LEU A 130 1.03 33.25 0.05
N GLN A 131 0.25 34.24 0.52
CA GLN A 131 -0.29 34.24 1.90
C GLN A 131 -1.26 33.07 2.13
N ASP A 132 -2.09 32.76 1.14
CA ASP A 132 -2.99 31.60 1.17
C ASP A 132 -2.18 30.30 1.20
N ALA A 133 -1.13 30.14 0.39
CA ALA A 133 -0.26 28.95 0.41
C ALA A 133 0.42 28.72 1.78
N GLN A 134 0.76 29.79 2.52
CA GLN A 134 1.31 29.68 3.86
C GLN A 134 0.29 29.19 4.91
N ARG A 135 -0.98 29.53 4.74
CA ARG A 135 -2.03 29.29 5.75
C ARG A 135 -2.90 28.08 5.41
N LEU A 136 -3.11 27.81 4.13
CA LEU A 136 -4.03 26.81 3.58
C LEU A 136 -3.24 25.65 2.96
N PHE A 137 -2.62 24.86 3.82
CA PHE A 137 -1.86 23.67 3.41
C PHE A 137 -2.50 22.35 3.87
N LEU A 138 -3.53 22.40 4.73
CA LEU A 138 -4.18 21.21 5.30
C LEU A 138 -5.60 21.11 4.75
N MET A 139 -5.92 20.01 4.07
CA MET A 139 -7.29 19.76 3.61
C MET A 139 -8.19 19.43 4.80
N ASN A 140 -9.45 19.90 4.75
CA ASN A 140 -10.47 19.51 5.71
C ASN A 140 -10.98 18.09 5.46
N ASP A 141 -11.16 17.76 4.18
CA ASP A 141 -11.63 16.46 3.76
C ASP A 141 -10.56 15.40 3.96
N VAL A 142 -11.02 14.20 4.27
CA VAL A 142 -10.18 13.05 4.60
C VAL A 142 -10.29 12.06 3.45
N VAL A 143 -9.15 11.61 2.95
CA VAL A 143 -9.09 10.60 1.88
C VAL A 143 -9.67 9.30 2.42
N GLN A 144 -10.79 8.87 1.84
CA GLN A 144 -11.46 7.62 2.21
C GLN A 144 -10.86 6.44 1.44
N PRO A 145 -10.73 5.27 2.09
CA PRO A 145 -10.35 4.04 1.42
C PRO A 145 -11.47 3.52 0.51
N ILE A 146 -11.13 2.60 -0.39
CA ILE A 146 -12.08 1.96 -1.33
C ILE A 146 -13.23 1.27 -0.58
N THR A 147 -12.92 0.69 0.58
CA THR A 147 -13.88 -0.01 1.44
C THR A 147 -13.93 0.63 2.81
N VAL A 148 -15.12 0.73 3.41
CA VAL A 148 -15.32 1.31 4.76
C VAL A 148 -14.45 0.62 5.82
N ASN A 149 -14.30 -0.70 5.72
CA ASN A 149 -13.42 -1.50 6.56
C ASN A 149 -12.12 -1.82 5.82
N PRO A 150 -11.00 -2.03 6.54
CA PRO A 150 -9.75 -2.42 5.91
C PRO A 150 -9.88 -3.76 5.15
N LEU A 151 -9.07 -3.93 4.12
CA LEU A 151 -9.01 -5.16 3.31
C LEU A 151 -8.51 -6.35 4.14
N LEU A 152 -7.60 -6.05 5.07
CA LEU A 152 -7.04 -7.00 6.02
C LEU A 152 -6.81 -6.29 7.36
N THR A 153 -7.05 -6.98 8.46
CA THR A 153 -6.72 -6.53 9.82
C THR A 153 -6.09 -7.66 10.60
N GLN A 154 -5.12 -7.33 11.45
CA GLN A 154 -4.52 -8.29 12.36
C GLN A 154 -4.28 -7.67 13.74
N ASP A 155 -4.81 -8.32 14.76
CA ASP A 155 -4.56 -7.98 16.15
C ASP A 155 -3.28 -8.69 16.63
N ASN A 156 -2.55 -8.05 17.53
CA ASN A 156 -1.29 -8.52 18.12
C ASN A 156 -0.15 -8.78 17.12
N LEU A 157 -0.20 -8.19 15.93
CA LEU A 157 0.85 -8.31 14.91
C LEU A 157 1.09 -6.97 14.22
N ARG A 158 2.37 -6.61 14.04
CA ARG A 158 2.80 -5.41 13.30
C ARG A 158 3.29 -5.78 11.91
N PHE A 159 2.63 -5.21 10.91
CA PHE A 159 3.05 -5.27 9.51
C PHE A 159 4.09 -4.18 9.23
N SER A 160 5.06 -4.50 8.37
CA SER A 160 6.23 -3.65 8.12
C SER A 160 6.40 -3.25 6.65
N LYS A 161 6.20 -4.18 5.70
CA LYS A 161 6.33 -3.95 4.25
C LYS A 161 5.20 -4.62 3.49
N LEU A 162 4.80 -4.03 2.37
CA LEU A 162 3.74 -4.55 1.50
C LEU A 162 4.16 -4.47 0.04
N VAL A 163 3.89 -5.54 -0.70
CA VAL A 163 3.84 -5.55 -2.15
C VAL A 163 2.59 -6.29 -2.62
N VAL A 164 2.06 -5.91 -3.77
CA VAL A 164 0.85 -6.49 -4.34
C VAL A 164 1.12 -6.97 -5.75
N ASP A 165 0.64 -8.16 -6.09
CA ASP A 165 0.65 -8.69 -7.45
C ASP A 165 -0.76 -8.82 -8.01
N ILE A 166 -0.90 -8.67 -9.33
CA ILE A 166 -2.14 -8.97 -10.06
C ILE A 166 -1.98 -10.34 -10.71
N VAL A 167 -2.79 -11.30 -10.30
CA VAL A 167 -2.69 -12.69 -10.72
C VAL A 167 -3.88 -13.06 -11.58
N GLN A 168 -3.61 -13.62 -12.76
CA GLN A 168 -4.63 -14.21 -13.61
C GLN A 168 -5.04 -15.59 -13.06
N GLY A 169 -6.24 -15.66 -12.47
CA GLY A 169 -6.89 -16.93 -12.17
C GLY A 169 -7.59 -17.52 -13.40
N ARG A 170 -8.43 -18.54 -13.19
CA ARG A 170 -9.17 -19.19 -14.29
C ARG A 170 -10.09 -18.20 -15.02
N ASP A 171 -10.91 -17.49 -14.25
CA ASP A 171 -12.02 -16.69 -14.77
C ASP A 171 -11.86 -15.20 -14.47
N THR A 172 -11.06 -14.84 -13.45
CA THR A 172 -10.93 -13.47 -12.95
C THR A 172 -9.50 -13.13 -12.52
N LEU A 173 -9.20 -11.84 -12.47
CA LEU A 173 -7.97 -11.32 -11.87
C LEU A 173 -8.11 -11.26 -10.35
N PHE A 174 -7.04 -11.59 -9.64
CA PHE A 174 -6.95 -11.52 -8.19
C PHE A 174 -5.80 -10.61 -7.78
N HIS A 175 -5.99 -9.84 -6.71
CA HIS A 175 -4.91 -9.07 -6.11
C HIS A 175 -4.34 -9.88 -4.94
N VAL A 176 -3.07 -10.25 -5.02
CA VAL A 176 -2.40 -10.98 -3.96
C VAL A 176 -1.43 -10.05 -3.25
N MET A 177 -1.63 -9.89 -1.94
CA MET A 177 -0.76 -9.11 -1.08
C MET A 177 0.29 -10.01 -0.44
N TYR A 178 1.54 -9.58 -0.47
CA TYR A 178 2.61 -10.12 0.37
C TYR A 178 2.97 -9.09 1.42
N ILE A 179 2.76 -9.45 2.68
CA ILE A 179 2.86 -8.56 3.83
C ILE A 179 3.96 -9.08 4.75
N ALA A 180 5.05 -8.33 4.85
CA ALA A 180 6.08 -8.61 5.83
C ALA A 180 5.63 -8.16 7.23
N THR A 181 6.06 -8.89 8.25
CA THR A 181 5.88 -8.53 9.65
C THR A 181 7.19 -7.98 10.22
N GLU A 182 7.10 -7.34 11.39
CA GLU A 182 8.29 -6.97 12.18
C GLU A 182 9.03 -8.20 12.75
N TYR A 183 8.44 -9.39 12.64
CA TYR A 183 8.94 -10.62 13.24
C TYR A 183 9.65 -11.57 12.26
N GLY A 184 9.80 -11.19 11.00
CA GLY A 184 10.51 -12.01 10.00
C GLY A 184 9.63 -13.04 9.31
N THR A 185 8.31 -12.83 9.34
CA THR A 185 7.34 -13.63 8.59
C THR A 185 6.73 -12.83 7.45
N ILE A 186 6.32 -13.52 6.39
CA ILE A 186 5.57 -12.94 5.27
C ILE A 186 4.22 -13.63 5.21
N LEU A 187 3.16 -12.83 5.25
CA LEU A 187 1.79 -13.27 5.08
C LEU A 187 1.39 -13.06 3.63
N LYS A 188 0.90 -14.10 2.98
CA LYS A 188 0.26 -14.04 1.66
C LYS A 188 -1.25 -13.96 1.87
N ALA A 189 -1.90 -12.95 1.32
CA ALA A 189 -3.33 -12.72 1.52
C ALA A 189 -4.02 -12.21 0.24
N LEU A 190 -5.33 -12.40 0.13
CA LEU A 190 -6.12 -11.81 -0.95
C LEU A 190 -6.53 -10.38 -0.60
N SER A 191 -6.35 -9.46 -1.54
CA SER A 191 -7.01 -8.16 -1.53
C SER A 191 -8.31 -8.28 -2.30
N THR A 192 -9.43 -8.27 -1.58
CA THR A 192 -10.77 -8.39 -2.18
C THR A 192 -11.79 -7.55 -1.44
N THR A 193 -12.74 -7.02 -2.20
CA THR A 193 -13.91 -6.30 -1.68
C THR A 193 -15.07 -7.27 -1.39
N ASN A 194 -14.95 -8.54 -1.80
CA ASN A 194 -15.94 -9.56 -1.51
C ASN A 194 -15.93 -9.87 -0.01
N LYS A 195 -17.06 -9.63 0.66
CA LYS A 195 -17.23 -9.85 2.11
C LYS A 195 -16.92 -11.30 2.53
N SER A 196 -17.22 -12.29 1.68
CA SER A 196 -16.96 -13.71 1.98
C SER A 196 -15.47 -14.06 1.99
N LEU A 197 -14.64 -13.24 1.35
CA LEU A 197 -13.19 -13.43 1.24
C LEU A 197 -12.44 -12.30 1.95
N GLN A 198 -13.13 -11.46 2.74
CA GLN A 198 -12.48 -10.38 3.45
C GLN A 198 -11.54 -10.96 4.52
N GLY A 199 -10.30 -10.49 4.56
CA GLY A 199 -9.30 -11.00 5.49
C GLY A 199 -8.73 -12.38 5.15
N CYS A 200 -8.77 -12.78 3.87
CA CYS A 200 -8.31 -14.11 3.45
C CYS A 200 -6.80 -14.28 3.53
N TYR A 201 -6.31 -15.04 4.51
CA TYR A 201 -4.93 -15.48 4.57
C TYR A 201 -4.75 -16.78 3.78
N LEU A 202 -3.81 -16.76 2.83
CA LEU A 202 -3.48 -17.93 2.00
C LEU A 202 -2.33 -18.73 2.62
N GLU A 203 -1.30 -18.03 3.08
CA GLU A 203 -0.03 -18.65 3.47
C GLU A 203 0.75 -17.79 4.46
N GLU A 204 1.51 -18.43 5.35
CA GLU A 204 2.48 -17.78 6.23
C GLU A 204 3.86 -18.37 5.95
N LEU A 205 4.75 -17.54 5.41
CA LEU A 205 6.14 -17.89 5.16
C LEU A 205 7.00 -17.44 6.33
N ARG A 206 7.74 -18.39 6.91
CA ARG A 206 8.72 -18.11 7.96
C ARG A 206 10.12 -18.18 7.36
N LEU A 207 10.82 -17.05 7.40
CA LEU A 207 12.15 -16.92 6.79
C LEU A 207 13.28 -17.22 7.78
N LEU A 208 12.99 -17.05 9.07
CA LEU A 208 13.94 -17.25 10.14
C LEU A 208 13.72 -18.60 10.82
N PRO A 209 14.78 -19.24 11.33
CA PRO A 209 14.67 -20.44 12.15
C PRO A 209 13.73 -20.24 13.34
N GLN A 210 13.13 -21.33 13.82
CA GLN A 210 12.20 -21.27 14.93
C GLN A 210 12.83 -20.60 16.17
N GLY A 211 12.15 -19.58 16.70
CA GLY A 211 12.60 -18.80 17.85
C GLY A 211 13.48 -17.60 17.51
N GLN A 212 13.91 -17.44 16.25
CA GLN A 212 14.55 -16.22 15.77
C GLN A 212 13.51 -15.23 15.22
N ILE A 213 13.75 -13.96 15.50
CA ILE A 213 12.89 -12.85 15.11
C ILE A 213 13.81 -11.76 14.54
N GLY A 214 13.40 -11.15 13.43
CA GLY A 214 14.19 -10.11 12.78
C GLY A 214 13.35 -9.33 11.77
N PRO A 215 13.63 -8.04 11.57
CA PRO A 215 12.85 -7.20 10.67
C PRO A 215 13.16 -7.53 9.22
N ILE A 216 12.12 -7.58 8.39
CA ILE A 216 12.27 -7.57 6.93
C ILE A 216 12.52 -6.12 6.49
N ARG A 217 13.66 -5.87 5.84
CA ARG A 217 14.12 -4.54 5.43
C ARG A 217 13.56 -4.12 4.08
N SER A 218 13.48 -5.06 3.14
CA SER A 218 12.91 -4.82 1.81
C SER A 218 12.06 -6.00 1.37
N LEU A 219 11.06 -5.68 0.56
CA LEU A 219 10.17 -6.66 -0.05
C LEU A 219 9.84 -6.16 -1.45
N GLN A 220 10.13 -6.96 -2.47
CA GLN A 220 9.93 -6.57 -3.87
C GLN A 220 9.54 -7.77 -4.74
N ILE A 221 8.64 -7.55 -5.70
CA ILE A 221 8.28 -8.57 -6.69
C ILE A 221 9.13 -8.35 -7.94
N LEU A 222 9.75 -9.42 -8.43
CA LEU A 222 10.42 -9.48 -9.71
C LEU A 222 9.53 -10.25 -10.70
N HIS A 223 8.71 -9.53 -11.47
CA HIS A 223 7.70 -10.14 -12.36
C HIS A 223 8.33 -11.04 -13.44
N ASN A 224 9.47 -10.63 -14.03
CA ASN A 224 10.16 -11.40 -15.09
C ASN A 224 10.53 -12.83 -14.67
N ASP A 225 10.81 -13.02 -13.39
CA ASP A 225 11.31 -14.27 -12.79
C ASP A 225 10.30 -14.83 -11.78
N ARG A 226 9.09 -14.25 -11.74
CA ARG A 226 7.94 -14.63 -10.89
C ARG A 226 8.37 -14.93 -9.45
N SER A 227 9.20 -14.08 -8.89
CA SER A 227 9.84 -14.28 -7.59
C SER A 227 9.70 -13.06 -6.69
N LEU A 228 9.53 -13.32 -5.40
CA LEU A 228 9.56 -12.36 -4.32
C LEU A 228 11.00 -12.27 -3.78
N ILE A 229 11.57 -11.07 -3.82
CA ILE A 229 12.88 -10.75 -3.26
C ILE A 229 12.68 -10.14 -1.88
N VAL A 230 13.29 -10.75 -0.87
CA VAL A 230 13.19 -10.34 0.52
C VAL A 230 14.56 -9.97 1.05
N GLY A 231 14.72 -8.73 1.51
CA GLY A 231 15.93 -8.29 2.19
C GLY A 231 15.80 -8.42 3.70
N LEU A 232 16.73 -9.15 4.31
CA LEU A 232 16.95 -9.20 5.75
C LEU A 232 18.17 -8.35 6.11
N ASP A 233 18.54 -8.29 7.39
CA ASP A 233 19.71 -7.53 7.85
C ASP A 233 21.04 -8.07 7.29
N ASP A 234 21.14 -9.38 7.04
CA ASP A 234 22.38 -10.07 6.72
C ASP A 234 22.38 -10.82 5.37
N ARG A 235 21.21 -10.96 4.73
CA ARG A 235 21.05 -11.76 3.51
C ARG A 235 19.86 -11.30 2.67
N VAL A 236 19.79 -11.81 1.44
CA VAL A 236 18.63 -11.65 0.55
C VAL A 236 18.07 -13.03 0.22
N VAL A 237 16.76 -13.19 0.30
CA VAL A 237 16.07 -14.45 0.00
C VAL A 237 15.22 -14.26 -1.24
N LYS A 238 15.35 -15.18 -2.20
CA LYS A 238 14.50 -15.25 -3.38
C LYS A 238 13.48 -16.36 -3.19
N ILE A 239 12.20 -16.03 -3.32
CA ILE A 239 11.09 -16.95 -3.05
C ILE A 239 10.17 -16.98 -4.27
N PRO A 240 9.88 -18.14 -4.89
CA PRO A 240 8.90 -18.21 -5.98
C PRO A 240 7.53 -17.67 -5.55
N LEU A 241 6.83 -16.92 -6.40
CA LEU A 241 5.48 -16.40 -6.07
C LEU A 241 4.45 -17.54 -5.96
N ALA A 242 4.63 -18.56 -6.80
CA ALA A 242 3.80 -19.75 -6.91
C ALA A 242 4.58 -20.99 -6.44
N ARG A 243 4.01 -21.74 -5.49
CA ARG A 243 4.55 -23.02 -4.99
C ARG A 243 3.57 -24.16 -5.27
N CYS A 244 2.94 -24.17 -6.44
CA CYS A 244 1.88 -25.12 -6.76
C CYS A 244 2.35 -26.58 -6.68
N SER A 245 3.62 -26.85 -7.02
CA SER A 245 4.25 -28.18 -6.91
C SER A 245 4.31 -28.73 -5.47
N SER A 246 4.12 -27.89 -4.45
CA SER A 246 4.05 -28.31 -3.05
C SER A 246 2.74 -29.04 -2.70
N TYR A 247 1.72 -28.97 -3.56
CA TYR A 247 0.42 -29.60 -3.36
C TYR A 247 0.35 -30.94 -4.13
N PRO A 248 0.46 -32.10 -3.43
CA PRO A 248 0.62 -33.40 -4.09
C PRO A 248 -0.69 -33.98 -4.63
N SER A 249 -1.84 -33.48 -4.19
CA SER A 249 -3.16 -34.00 -4.55
C SER A 249 -4.12 -32.89 -4.97
N GLU A 250 -5.16 -33.27 -5.71
CA GLU A 250 -6.24 -32.38 -6.14
C GLU A 250 -6.87 -31.66 -4.95
N SER A 251 -7.20 -32.41 -3.89
CA SER A 251 -7.77 -31.85 -2.66
C SER A 251 -6.89 -30.75 -2.07
N ARG A 252 -5.59 -31.01 -1.89
CA ARG A 252 -4.65 -30.03 -1.32
C ARG A 252 -4.48 -28.80 -2.21
N CYS A 253 -4.43 -28.98 -3.52
CA CYS A 253 -4.33 -27.89 -4.48
C CYS A 253 -5.56 -26.98 -4.42
N LEU A 254 -6.76 -27.57 -4.42
CA LEU A 254 -8.02 -26.82 -4.39
C LEU A 254 -8.34 -26.24 -2.99
N GLU A 255 -7.88 -26.86 -1.91
CA GLU A 255 -8.00 -26.36 -0.53
C GLU A 255 -7.04 -25.22 -0.23
N ALA A 256 -5.92 -25.10 -0.97
CA ALA A 256 -4.97 -24.00 -0.80
C ALA A 256 -5.57 -22.64 -1.20
N ARG A 257 -6.58 -22.64 -2.07
CA ARG A 257 -7.28 -21.43 -2.55
C ARG A 257 -6.34 -20.35 -3.12
N ASP A 258 -5.17 -20.77 -3.61
CA ASP A 258 -4.12 -19.88 -4.07
C ASP A 258 -4.38 -19.44 -5.53
N PRO A 259 -4.52 -18.13 -5.84
CA PRO A 259 -4.75 -17.64 -7.20
C PRO A 259 -3.72 -18.07 -8.24
N TYR A 260 -2.49 -18.33 -7.81
CA TYR A 260 -1.45 -18.79 -8.73
C TYR A 260 -1.61 -20.26 -9.13
N CYS A 261 -2.41 -21.04 -8.39
CA CYS A 261 -2.45 -22.48 -8.50
C CYS A 261 -3.84 -23.02 -8.86
N GLY A 262 -3.82 -24.10 -9.62
CA GLY A 262 -4.99 -24.88 -9.97
C GLY A 262 -4.61 -26.30 -10.38
N TRP A 263 -5.59 -27.18 -10.34
CA TRP A 263 -5.39 -28.59 -10.62
C TRP A 263 -5.55 -28.87 -12.12
N ASP A 264 -4.49 -29.34 -12.77
CA ASP A 264 -4.54 -29.80 -14.16
C ASP A 264 -4.94 -31.28 -14.18
N GLN A 265 -6.17 -31.57 -14.63
CA GLN A 265 -6.71 -32.93 -14.69
C GLN A 265 -5.95 -33.85 -15.64
N ARG A 266 -5.33 -33.29 -16.70
CA ARG A 266 -4.58 -34.06 -17.70
C ARG A 266 -3.21 -34.46 -17.15
N GLN A 267 -2.54 -33.51 -16.48
CA GLN A 267 -1.22 -33.75 -15.88
C GLN A 267 -1.29 -34.42 -14.50
N ARG A 268 -2.49 -34.43 -13.88
CA ARG A 268 -2.73 -34.94 -12.52
C ARG A 268 -1.78 -34.32 -11.48
N ARG A 269 -1.53 -33.03 -11.60
CA ARG A 269 -0.71 -32.24 -10.67
C ARG A 269 -1.22 -30.81 -10.55
N CYS A 270 -0.87 -30.18 -9.43
CA CYS A 270 -1.14 -28.78 -9.21
C CYS A 270 -0.10 -27.93 -9.97
N THR A 271 -0.57 -26.99 -10.78
CA THR A 271 0.26 -26.20 -11.71
C THR A 271 -0.20 -24.75 -11.74
N THR A 272 0.66 -23.89 -12.24
CA THR A 272 0.25 -22.54 -12.63
C THR A 272 -0.58 -22.56 -13.90
N ILE A 273 -1.30 -21.47 -14.19
CA ILE A 273 -2.13 -21.39 -15.39
C ILE A 273 -1.30 -21.48 -16.68
N GLU A 274 -0.08 -20.96 -16.67
CA GLU A 274 0.84 -20.95 -17.83
C GLU A 274 1.46 -22.33 -18.11
N GLU A 275 1.59 -23.17 -17.08
CA GLU A 275 2.09 -24.55 -17.20
C GLU A 275 1.01 -25.53 -17.68
N SER A 276 -0.26 -25.15 -17.60
CA SER A 276 -1.37 -25.96 -18.08
C SER A 276 -1.43 -25.93 -19.61
N ALA A 277 -1.41 -27.11 -20.23
CA ALA A 277 -1.56 -27.22 -21.69
C ALA A 277 -3.01 -27.04 -22.16
N ASN A 278 -3.98 -27.09 -21.25
CA ASN A 278 -5.40 -26.99 -21.57
C ASN A 278 -6.17 -26.32 -20.43
N MET A 279 -6.50 -25.04 -20.61
CA MET A 279 -7.26 -24.26 -19.63
C MET A 279 -8.63 -24.86 -19.28
N ASN A 280 -9.26 -25.60 -20.19
CA ASN A 280 -10.57 -26.22 -19.93
C ASN A 280 -10.48 -27.35 -18.89
N GLN A 281 -9.31 -27.96 -18.75
CA GLN A 281 -9.02 -29.05 -17.81
C GLN A 281 -8.27 -28.55 -16.55
N TRP A 282 -8.11 -27.24 -16.41
CA TRP A 282 -7.50 -26.60 -15.26
C TRP A 282 -8.58 -26.06 -14.33
N THR A 283 -8.63 -26.60 -13.11
CA THR A 283 -9.68 -26.27 -12.15
C THR A 283 -9.10 -25.48 -10.99
N GLN A 284 -9.77 -24.39 -10.65
CA GLN A 284 -9.46 -23.53 -9.51
C GLN A 284 -10.78 -23.19 -8.82
N ASN A 285 -10.75 -23.06 -7.49
CA ASN A 285 -11.91 -22.66 -6.72
C ASN A 285 -11.45 -21.73 -5.59
N ILE A 286 -11.82 -20.44 -5.67
CA ILE A 286 -11.47 -19.38 -4.71
C ILE A 286 -12.74 -18.63 -4.31
N THR A 287 -13.76 -19.37 -3.87
CA THR A 287 -15.01 -18.79 -3.36
C THR A 287 -14.97 -18.53 -1.86
N GLU A 288 -14.12 -19.27 -1.14
CA GLU A 288 -13.97 -19.22 0.32
C GLU A 288 -12.49 -19.23 0.69
N CYS A 289 -12.20 -18.75 1.90
CA CYS A 289 -10.85 -18.77 2.45
C CYS A 289 -10.42 -20.16 2.88
N PRO A 290 -9.11 -20.47 2.80
CA PRO A 290 -8.61 -21.74 3.27
C PRO A 290 -8.83 -21.85 4.80
N VAL A 291 -9.28 -23.02 5.26
CA VAL A 291 -9.59 -23.28 6.68
C VAL A 291 -8.32 -23.20 7.54
N ARG A 292 -7.16 -23.52 6.96
CA ARG A 292 -5.85 -23.36 7.58
C ARG A 292 -4.87 -22.81 6.55
N PRO A 293 -4.22 -21.67 6.83
CA PRO A 293 -3.16 -21.18 5.96
C PRO A 293 -2.02 -22.19 5.95
N VAL A 294 -1.41 -22.38 4.78
CA VAL A 294 -0.27 -23.27 4.64
C VAL A 294 0.94 -22.58 5.26
N SER A 295 1.71 -23.28 6.09
CA SER A 295 2.94 -22.76 6.70
C SER A 295 4.12 -23.62 6.28
N PRO A 296 4.57 -23.50 5.02
CA PRO A 296 5.78 -24.20 4.62
C PRO A 296 6.99 -23.56 5.31
N VAL A 297 7.96 -24.38 5.71
CA VAL A 297 9.30 -23.89 6.04
C VAL A 297 9.91 -23.40 4.73
N CYS A 298 10.29 -22.12 4.68
CA CYS A 298 10.72 -21.51 3.44
C CYS A 298 12.21 -21.76 3.14
N CYS A 299 12.46 -22.10 1.87
CA CYS A 299 13.61 -21.89 0.98
C CYS A 299 15.02 -22.38 1.40
N ASP A 300 15.45 -23.47 0.76
CA ASP A 300 16.87 -23.88 0.68
C ASP A 300 17.70 -22.97 -0.25
N ASP A 301 17.05 -22.14 -1.10
CA ASP A 301 17.71 -21.23 -2.04
C ASP A 301 17.95 -19.84 -1.42
N ILE A 302 18.99 -19.75 -0.59
CA ILE A 302 19.45 -18.48 0.02
C ILE A 302 20.54 -17.89 -0.86
N ILE A 303 20.36 -16.64 -1.32
CA ILE A 303 21.44 -15.88 -1.96
C ILE A 303 22.02 -14.92 -0.93
N GLU A 304 23.10 -15.34 -0.25
CA GLU A 304 23.77 -14.49 0.74
C GLU A 304 24.54 -13.36 0.06
N PHE A 305 24.06 -12.13 0.23
CA PHE A 305 24.81 -10.92 -0.08
C PHE A 305 25.01 -10.10 1.20
N ARG A 306 26.27 -9.83 1.54
CA ARG A 306 26.63 -8.88 2.61
C ARG A 306 26.64 -7.47 2.03
N SER A 307 25.78 -6.60 2.55
CA SER A 307 25.77 -5.16 2.23
C SER A 307 26.00 -4.35 3.50
N SER A 308 26.92 -3.39 3.44
CA SER A 308 27.24 -2.47 4.54
C SER A 308 26.93 -1.03 4.13
N SER A 309 25.77 -0.50 4.51
CA SER A 309 25.55 0.95 4.55
C SER A 309 24.20 1.31 5.16
N SER A 310 24.20 2.30 6.04
CA SER A 310 23.03 2.91 6.67
C SER A 310 23.12 4.43 6.55
N TRP A 311 22.13 5.10 5.94
CA TRP A 311 21.95 6.55 6.04
C TRP A 311 20.47 6.97 6.00
N ILE A 312 20.06 7.60 7.12
CA ILE A 312 19.25 8.81 7.38
C ILE A 312 17.80 8.98 6.83
N ASP A 313 17.04 9.62 7.72
CA ASP A 313 15.61 9.66 7.96
C ASP A 313 14.94 10.93 7.42
N MET A 314 14.06 10.73 6.43
CA MET A 314 12.72 11.32 6.32
C MET A 314 11.87 10.16 5.77
N ARG A 315 10.88 9.65 6.52
CA ARG A 315 10.03 8.54 6.04
C ARG A 315 9.02 9.01 4.99
N LEU A 316 9.51 9.38 3.80
CA LEU A 316 8.74 9.31 2.56
C LEU A 316 8.66 7.82 2.18
N LEU A 317 7.46 7.27 2.16
CA LEU A 317 7.22 5.87 1.86
C LEU A 317 7.06 5.65 0.36
N SER A 318 6.44 6.60 -0.33
CA SER A 318 6.31 6.56 -1.78
C SER A 318 6.24 7.95 -2.40
N ILE A 319 6.85 8.09 -3.58
CA ILE A 319 6.69 9.25 -4.46
C ILE A 319 6.02 8.75 -5.74
N ILE A 320 4.86 9.31 -6.06
CA ILE A 320 4.10 8.97 -7.27
C ILE A 320 4.00 10.21 -8.13
N THR A 321 4.45 10.12 -9.38
CA THR A 321 4.32 11.20 -10.35
C THR A 321 3.08 10.98 -11.20
N GLN A 322 2.15 11.93 -11.18
CA GLN A 322 0.85 11.82 -11.85
C GLN A 322 0.55 13.12 -12.58
N ASN A 323 0.47 13.09 -13.91
CA ASN A 323 0.32 14.28 -14.74
C ASN A 323 1.32 15.39 -14.34
N ASN A 324 0.84 16.53 -13.85
CA ASN A 324 1.64 17.66 -13.41
C ASN A 324 1.92 17.68 -11.89
N TYR A 325 1.56 16.63 -11.15
CA TYR A 325 1.71 16.55 -9.70
C TYR A 325 2.75 15.52 -9.27
N ILE A 326 3.34 15.79 -8.11
CA ILE A 326 4.12 14.87 -7.30
C ILE A 326 3.31 14.59 -6.05
N LEU A 327 2.96 13.33 -5.82
CA LEU A 327 2.33 12.86 -4.59
C LEU A 327 3.39 12.24 -3.69
N ALA A 328 3.45 12.70 -2.46
CA ALA A 328 4.33 12.23 -1.41
C ALA A 328 3.48 11.62 -0.30
N ILE A 329 3.76 10.38 0.08
CA ILE A 329 3.06 9.64 1.13
C ILE A 329 4.08 9.14 2.15
#